data_AF-A0A1B6LM38-F1
#
_entry.id   AF-A0A1B6LM38-F1
#
_cell.length_a   1.000
_cell.length_b   1.000
_cell.length_c   1.000
_cell.angle_alpha   90.00
_cell.angle_beta   90.00
_cell.angle_gamma   90.00
#
_symmetry.space_group_name_H-M   'P 1'
#
loop_
_entity.id
_entity.type
_entity.pdbx_description
1 polymer ?
#
loop_
_entity_poly.entity_id
_entity_poly.type
_entity_poly.pdbx_seq_one_letter_code
_entity_poly.pdbx_strand_id
1 'polypeptide(L)'
;RVLELAKEMRHLRSYIHVSTAFSHCVRRVIEEVEHTMNISYKEIMDYVETKTDDELLQETPRLLQGWPNTYVFSKAVCENMIQEEYGTLPICIFRPSIVVSTYKEPVRGYI
;
A
#
# COMPACT_ATOMS: atom_id res chain seq x y z
N ARG A 1 1.75 6.03 -11.88
CA ARG A 1 1.37 5.49 -13.22
C ARG A 1 -0.13 5.24 -13.40
N VAL A 2 -0.85 4.54 -12.51
CA VAL A 2 -2.33 4.40 -12.61
C VAL A 2 -3.08 5.56 -11.94
N LEU A 3 -2.56 6.08 -10.83
CA LEU A 3 -3.12 7.24 -10.16
C LEU A 3 -3.11 8.50 -11.05
N GLU A 4 -2.00 8.74 -11.76
CA GLU A 4 -1.91 9.82 -12.77
C GLU A 4 -2.97 9.69 -13.86
N LEU A 5 -3.15 8.48 -14.40
CA LEU A 5 -4.22 8.22 -15.37
C LEU A 5 -5.60 8.56 -14.80
N ALA A 6 -5.85 8.22 -13.53
CA ALA A 6 -7.10 8.53 -12.86
C ALA A 6 -7.33 10.06 -12.72
N LYS A 7 -6.26 10.85 -12.52
CA LYS A 7 -6.33 12.33 -12.49
C LYS A 7 -6.79 12.92 -13.83
N GLU A 8 -6.53 12.24 -14.94
CA GLU A 8 -6.94 12.69 -16.28
C GLU A 8 -8.37 12.25 -16.68
N MET A 9 -9.00 11.35 -15.92
CA MET A 9 -10.32 10.80 -16.24
C MET A 9 -11.48 11.74 -15.86
N ARG A 10 -12.04 12.43 -16.86
CA ARG A 10 -13.14 13.41 -16.70
C ARG A 10 -14.44 12.86 -16.09
N HIS A 11 -14.68 11.56 -16.22
CA HIS A 11 -15.91 10.90 -15.76
C HIS A 11 -15.61 9.78 -14.75
N LEU A 12 -14.49 9.87 -14.04
CA LEU A 12 -14.14 8.89 -13.01
C LEU A 12 -15.19 8.92 -11.89
N ARG A 13 -15.84 7.79 -11.66
CA ARG A 13 -16.87 7.65 -10.61
C ARG A 13 -16.28 7.22 -9.27
N SER A 14 -15.25 6.40 -9.30
CA SER A 14 -14.58 5.87 -8.11
C SER A 14 -13.20 5.35 -8.49
N TYR A 15 -12.23 5.54 -7.61
CA TYR A 15 -10.93 4.86 -7.63
C TYR A 15 -10.81 4.04 -6.35
N ILE A 16 -10.65 2.73 -6.46
CA ILE A 16 -10.52 1.86 -5.28
C ILE A 16 -9.10 1.33 -5.24
N HIS A 17 -8.33 1.75 -4.25
CA HIS A 17 -7.04 1.14 -3.95
C HIS A 17 -7.23 -0.06 -3.03
N VAL A 18 -6.86 -1.24 -3.49
CA VAL A 18 -6.88 -2.46 -2.67
C VAL A 18 -5.55 -2.56 -1.91
N SER A 19 -5.61 -2.25 -0.63
CA SER A 19 -4.50 -2.38 0.31
C SER A 19 -4.63 -3.70 1.10
N THR A 20 -4.34 -3.68 2.40
CA THR A 20 -4.47 -4.82 3.31
C THR A 20 -4.68 -4.33 4.74
N ALA A 21 -5.41 -5.09 5.55
CA ALA A 21 -5.59 -4.81 6.99
C ALA A 21 -4.26 -4.80 7.76
N PHE A 22 -3.18 -5.33 7.17
CA PHE A 22 -1.85 -5.37 7.76
C PHE A 22 -0.97 -4.16 7.41
N SER A 23 -1.43 -3.22 6.58
CA SER A 23 -0.60 -2.10 6.11
C SER A 23 -0.08 -1.23 7.26
N HIS A 24 -0.82 -1.09 8.36
CA HIS A 24 -0.39 -0.36 9.55
C HIS A 24 -0.21 -1.25 10.79
N CYS A 25 0.21 -2.50 10.59
CA CYS A 25 0.44 -3.49 11.66
C CYS A 25 1.53 -3.11 12.69
N VAL A 26 2.31 -2.05 12.42
CA VAL A 26 3.22 -1.44 13.41
C VAL A 26 2.47 -0.74 14.56
N ARG A 27 1.17 -0.47 14.39
CA ARG A 27 0.29 0.09 15.42
C ARG A 27 -0.45 -1.04 16.14
N ARG A 28 -0.62 -0.89 17.45
CA ARG A 28 -1.39 -1.86 18.27
C ARG A 28 -2.89 -1.84 17.96
N VAL A 29 -3.43 -0.65 17.67
CA VAL A 29 -4.83 -0.43 17.31
C VAL A 29 -4.84 0.30 15.98
N ILE A 30 -5.62 -0.23 15.03
CA ILE A 30 -5.75 0.29 13.67
C ILE A 30 -7.21 0.68 13.50
N GLU A 31 -7.46 1.98 13.40
CA GLU A 31 -8.79 2.56 13.15
C GLU A 31 -8.92 2.90 11.66
N GLU A 32 -10.14 3.06 11.15
CA GLU A 32 -10.37 3.52 9.78
C GLU A 32 -10.14 5.03 9.67
N VAL A 33 -8.88 5.42 9.78
CA VAL A 33 -8.39 6.79 9.69
C VAL A 33 -7.21 6.87 8.73
N GLU A 34 -6.83 8.09 8.41
CA GLU A 34 -5.57 8.36 7.73
C GLU A 34 -4.40 8.06 8.67
N HIS A 35 -3.46 7.26 8.18
CA HIS A 35 -2.27 6.89 8.92
C HIS A 35 -1.05 7.52 8.26
N THR A 36 -0.32 8.31 9.04
CA THR A 36 0.95 8.89 8.64
C THR A 36 2.10 7.90 8.83
N MET A 37 3.08 8.02 7.95
CA MET A 37 4.40 7.41 8.06
C MET A 37 5.44 8.47 8.44
N ASN A 38 6.56 8.05 9.04
CA ASN A 38 7.65 8.96 9.40
C ASN A 38 8.57 9.30 8.23
N ILE A 39 8.46 8.57 7.11
CA ILE A 39 9.19 8.81 5.86
C ILE A 39 8.15 9.11 4.79
N SER A 40 8.40 10.10 3.93
CA SER A 40 7.54 10.37 2.78
C SER A 40 7.68 9.26 1.74
N TYR A 41 6.59 8.92 1.05
CA TYR A 41 6.66 7.98 -0.07
C TYR A 41 7.67 8.41 -1.14
N LYS A 42 7.88 9.73 -1.35
CA LYS A 42 8.86 10.25 -2.33
C LYS A 42 10.29 9.88 -1.96
N GLU A 43 10.65 10.05 -0.69
CA GLU A 43 11.98 9.69 -0.20
C GLU A 43 12.25 8.20 -0.36
N ILE A 44 11.21 7.35 -0.16
CA ILE A 44 11.31 5.90 -0.37
C ILE A 44 11.46 5.58 -1.85
N MET A 45 10.67 6.20 -2.72
CA MET A 45 10.74 6.00 -4.17
C MET A 45 12.11 6.42 -4.72
N ASP A 46 12.59 7.61 -4.37
CA ASP A 46 13.91 8.11 -4.76
C ASP A 46 15.03 7.18 -4.27
N TYR A 47 14.92 6.67 -3.04
CA TYR A 47 15.88 5.72 -2.49
C TYR A 47 15.90 4.41 -3.28
N VAL A 48 14.73 3.86 -3.61
CA VAL A 48 14.62 2.61 -4.38
C VAL A 48 15.12 2.78 -5.81
N GLU A 49 14.84 3.91 -6.45
CA GLU A 49 15.24 4.18 -7.84
C GLU A 49 16.74 4.45 -8.00
N THR A 50 17.43 4.87 -6.93
CA THR A 50 18.86 5.23 -6.97
C THR A 50 19.80 4.10 -6.54
N LYS A 51 19.27 2.93 -6.19
CA LYS A 51 20.03 1.81 -5.62
C LYS A 51 19.96 0.56 -6.46
N THR A 52 21.02 -0.24 -6.41
CA THR A 52 21.04 -1.58 -6.97
C THR A 52 20.24 -2.55 -6.10
N ASP A 53 19.78 -3.67 -6.67
CA ASP A 53 19.05 -4.69 -5.93
C ASP A 53 19.86 -5.23 -4.72
N ASP A 54 21.18 -5.39 -4.88
CA ASP A 54 22.06 -5.85 -3.80
C ASP A 54 22.15 -4.84 -2.64
N GLU A 55 22.25 -3.54 -2.95
CA GLU A 55 22.21 -2.49 -1.93
C GLU A 55 20.84 -2.45 -1.23
N LEU A 56 19.75 -2.57 -1.98
CA LEU A 56 18.39 -2.60 -1.40
C LEU A 56 18.18 -3.81 -0.51
N LEU A 57 18.69 -4.98 -0.89
CA LEU A 57 18.62 -6.19 -0.05
C LEU A 57 19.34 -5.99 1.28
N GLN A 58 20.52 -5.36 1.25
CA GLN A 58 21.30 -5.08 2.46
C GLN A 58 20.61 -4.04 3.37
N GLU A 59 19.96 -3.04 2.79
CA GLU A 59 19.34 -1.92 3.51
C GLU A 59 17.86 -2.18 3.87
N THR A 60 17.22 -3.19 3.29
CA THR A 60 15.82 -3.57 3.55
C THR A 60 15.48 -3.65 5.05
N PRO A 61 16.28 -4.31 5.92
CA PRO A 61 15.97 -4.39 7.35
C PRO A 61 15.85 -3.00 8.02
N ARG A 62 16.65 -2.03 7.55
CA ARG A 62 16.61 -0.65 8.04
C ARG A 62 15.40 0.10 7.46
N LEU A 63 15.10 -0.07 6.18
CA LEU A 63 13.96 0.58 5.50
C LEU A 63 12.61 0.15 6.08
N LEU A 64 12.49 -1.10 6.53
CA LEU A 64 11.22 -1.64 7.02
C LEU A 64 10.71 -0.96 8.29
N GLN A 65 11.55 -0.27 9.08
CA GLN A 65 11.12 0.53 10.25
C GLN A 65 10.05 -0.14 11.16
N GLY A 66 10.17 -1.44 11.41
CA GLY A 66 9.25 -2.20 12.26
C GLY A 66 8.13 -2.92 11.52
N TRP A 67 7.93 -2.67 10.22
CA TRP A 67 7.06 -3.51 9.40
C TRP A 67 7.68 -4.92 9.24
N PRO A 68 6.88 -5.99 9.38
CA PRO A 68 7.39 -7.36 9.41
C PRO A 68 7.90 -7.87 8.05
N ASN A 69 7.53 -7.24 6.94
CA ASN A 69 7.99 -7.60 5.59
C ASN A 69 7.76 -6.47 4.59
N THR A 70 8.39 -6.60 3.42
CA THR A 70 8.32 -5.64 2.31
C THR A 70 6.93 -5.53 1.70
N TYR A 71 6.10 -6.58 1.76
CA TYR A 71 4.73 -6.52 1.26
C TYR A 71 3.87 -5.54 2.06
N VAL A 72 3.78 -5.71 3.38
CA VAL A 72 2.95 -4.81 4.21
C VAL A 72 3.51 -3.39 4.24
N PHE A 73 4.83 -3.26 4.17
CA PHE A 73 5.52 -1.97 4.04
C PHE A 73 5.13 -1.28 2.72
N SER A 74 5.21 -1.98 1.58
CA SER A 74 4.83 -1.41 0.28
C SER A 74 3.37 -0.94 0.23
N LYS A 75 2.46 -1.66 0.92
CA LYS A 75 1.05 -1.27 1.06
C LYS A 75 0.91 0.01 1.87
N ALA A 76 1.63 0.14 2.99
CA ALA A 76 1.66 1.36 3.79
C ALA A 76 2.18 2.57 2.98
N VAL A 77 3.26 2.38 2.24
CA VAL A 77 3.86 3.43 1.38
C VAL A 77 2.88 3.87 0.28
N CYS A 78 2.17 2.92 -0.34
CA CYS A 78 1.14 3.22 -1.34
C CYS A 78 -0.05 3.99 -0.74
N GLU A 79 -0.48 3.65 0.49
CA GLU A 79 -1.54 4.42 1.18
C GLU A 79 -1.08 5.84 1.48
N ASN A 80 0.16 6.04 1.92
CA ASN A 80 0.74 7.37 2.14
C ASN A 80 0.87 8.17 0.84
N MET A 81 1.32 7.56 -0.27
CA MET A 81 1.31 8.19 -1.60
C MET A 81 -0.10 8.64 -1.99
N ILE A 82 -1.11 7.79 -1.79
CA ILE A 82 -2.50 8.14 -2.09
C ILE A 82 -2.99 9.31 -1.23
N GLN A 83 -2.67 9.33 0.06
CA GLN A 83 -3.02 10.45 0.95
C GLN A 83 -2.35 11.76 0.52
N GLU A 84 -1.14 11.72 -0.02
CA GLU A 84 -0.46 12.93 -0.50
C GLU A 84 -0.95 13.38 -1.88
N GLU A 85 -1.46 12.46 -2.70
CA GLU A 85 -1.78 12.72 -4.11
C GLU A 85 -3.28 12.67 -4.48
N TYR A 86 -4.18 12.29 -3.57
CA TYR A 86 -5.59 12.07 -3.91
C TYR A 86 -6.27 13.33 -4.48
N GLY A 87 -5.89 14.52 -4.00
CA GLY A 87 -6.44 15.80 -4.47
C GLY A 87 -7.96 15.82 -4.43
N THR A 88 -8.60 15.86 -5.61
CA THR A 88 -10.07 15.85 -5.78
C THR A 88 -10.62 14.52 -6.29
N LEU A 89 -9.79 13.46 -6.37
CA LEU A 89 -10.20 12.16 -6.86
C LEU A 89 -11.22 11.50 -5.91
N PRO A 90 -12.27 10.83 -6.45
CA PRO A 90 -13.18 10.01 -5.66
C PRO A 90 -12.52 8.70 -5.24
N ILE A 91 -11.55 8.76 -4.33
CA ILE A 91 -10.72 7.62 -3.92
C ILE A 91 -11.25 6.92 -2.65
N CYS A 92 -11.12 5.61 -2.60
CA CYS A 92 -11.35 4.79 -1.42
C CYS A 92 -10.17 3.81 -1.25
N ILE A 93 -9.67 3.68 -0.03
CA ILE A 93 -8.71 2.65 0.34
C ILE A 93 -9.49 1.51 0.97
N PHE A 94 -9.45 0.34 0.34
CA PHE A 94 -10.04 -0.88 0.87
C PHE A 94 -8.94 -1.76 1.48
N ARG A 95 -9.06 -2.11 2.77
CA ARG A 95 -8.07 -2.89 3.52
C ARG A 95 -8.58 -4.30 3.83
N PRO A 96 -8.60 -5.23 2.85
CA PRO A 96 -9.00 -6.61 3.12
C PRO A 96 -8.02 -7.29 4.07
N SER A 97 -8.50 -8.26 4.84
CA SER A 97 -7.66 -9.16 5.62
C SER A 97 -7.05 -10.24 4.70
N ILE A 98 -7.06 -11.51 5.11
CA ILE A 98 -6.57 -12.61 4.29
C ILE A 98 -7.69 -12.98 3.30
N VAL A 99 -7.41 -12.81 2.01
CA VAL A 99 -8.24 -13.32 0.92
C VAL A 99 -7.72 -14.70 0.55
N VAL A 100 -8.57 -15.72 0.68
CA VAL A 100 -8.24 -17.11 0.35
C VAL A 100 -9.06 -17.53 -0.86
N SER A 101 -8.42 -18.22 -1.81
CA SER A 101 -9.10 -18.80 -2.96
C SER A 101 -9.93 -20.02 -2.56
N THR A 102 -11.15 -20.09 -3.06
CA THR A 102 -11.99 -21.29 -2.99
C THR A 102 -11.80 -22.09 -4.28
N TYR A 103 -11.43 -23.36 -4.18
CA TYR A 103 -11.24 -24.24 -5.36
C TYR A 103 -12.56 -24.46 -6.13
N LYS A 104 -13.68 -24.31 -5.43
CA LYS A 104 -15.01 -24.41 -5.99
C LYS A 104 -15.85 -23.50 -5.09
N GLU A 105 -16.72 -22.69 -5.67
CA GLU A 105 -16.96 -21.30 -5.26
C GLU A 105 -17.53 -21.02 -3.83
N PRO A 106 -18.80 -20.88 -3.49
CA PRO A 106 -19.69 -21.94 -3.75
C PRO A 106 -18.92 -23.29 -3.80
N VAL A 107 -18.09 -23.51 -2.73
CA VAL A 107 -17.40 -24.65 -2.04
C VAL A 107 -16.06 -24.26 -1.30
N ARG A 108 -15.26 -25.30 -0.99
CA ARG A 108 -14.22 -25.54 0.02
C ARG A 108 -12.82 -25.12 -0.48
N GLY A 109 -12.00 -24.63 0.45
CA GLY A 109 -10.73 -23.92 0.19
C GLY A 109 -9.50 -24.77 -0.09
N TYR A 110 -8.37 -24.09 -0.32
CA TYR A 110 -7.01 -24.63 -0.29
C TYR A 110 -6.04 -23.54 0.18
N ILE A 111 -5.03 -23.89 1.00
CA ILE A 111 -3.84 -23.05 1.31
C ILE A 111 -2.68 -23.59 0.48
#